data_AF-A0A2W2EEA5-F1
#
_entry.id   AF-A0A2W2EEA5-F1
#
_cell.length_a   1.000
_cell.length_b   1.000
_cell.length_c   1.000
_cell.angle_alpha   90.00
_cell.angle_beta   90.00
_cell.angle_gamma   90.00
#
_symmetry.space_group_name_H-M   'P 1'
#
loop_
_entity.id
_entity.type
_entity.pdbx_description
1 polymer ?
#
loop_
_entity_poly.entity_id
_entity_poly.type
_entity_poly.pdbx_seq_one_letter_code
_entity_poly.pdbx_strand_id
1 'polypeptide(L)' 'MPAGVIGPHGVWFTRCATDGSNGLTCVTLDRHAPDLRLALHVARPWRATARGGAIYRQRRVDDPRSRDRTVG' A
#
# COMPACT_ATOMS: atom_id res chain seq x y z
N MET A 1 -14.35 -9.23 -7.38
CA MET A 1 -13.82 -9.06 -6.02
C MET A 1 -14.43 -7.80 -5.43
N PRO A 2 -14.79 -7.77 -4.13
CA PRO A 2 -15.39 -6.58 -3.53
C PRO A 2 -14.37 -5.44 -3.47
N ALA A 3 -14.79 -4.23 -3.81
CA ALA A 3 -14.00 -3.03 -3.55
C ALA A 3 -13.85 -2.82 -2.03
N GLY A 4 -12.78 -2.15 -1.60
CA GLY A 4 -12.56 -1.91 -0.18
C GLY A 4 -11.29 -1.11 0.09
N VAL A 5 -11.04 -0.85 1.38
CA VAL A 5 -9.90 -0.06 1.84
C VAL A 5 -9.06 -0.90 2.78
N ILE A 6 -7.77 -1.03 2.48
CA ILE A 6 -6.75 -1.59 3.39
C ILE A 6 -6.01 -0.42 4.04
N GLY A 7 -5.87 -0.48 5.37
CA GLY A 7 -5.16 0.52 6.14
C GLY A 7 -3.64 0.43 6.02
N PRO A 8 -2.89 1.47 6.45
CA PRO A 8 -1.42 1.51 6.36
C PRO A 8 -0.69 0.39 7.12
N HIS A 9 -1.36 -0.26 8.05
CA HIS A 9 -0.88 -1.39 8.84
C HIS A 9 -1.14 -2.75 8.15
N GLY A 10 -1.68 -2.74 6.92
CA GLY A 10 -1.88 -3.94 6.11
C GLY A 10 -3.16 -4.72 6.37
N VAL A 11 -4.09 -4.19 7.18
CA VAL A 11 -5.36 -4.84 7.50
C VAL A 11 -6.53 -4.10 6.84
N TRP A 12 -7.60 -4.82 6.53
CA TRP A 12 -8.82 -4.26 5.99
C TRP A 12 -9.50 -3.31 6.97
N PHE A 13 -9.84 -2.11 6.50
CA PHE A 13 -10.76 -1.21 7.20
C PHE A 13 -12.21 -1.49 6.84
N THR A 14 -12.49 -1.72 5.56
CA THR A 14 -13.85 -1.97 5.09
C THR A 14 -13.84 -2.58 3.70
N ARG A 15 -14.92 -3.29 3.33
CA ARG A 15 -15.15 -3.91 2.03
C ARG A 15 -16.63 -3.82 1.67
N CYS A 16 -16.93 -3.64 0.39
CA CYS A 16 -18.28 -3.79 -0.15
C CYS A 16 -18.75 -5.25 -0.03
N ALA A 17 -20.06 -5.46 -0.13
CA ALA A 17 -20.65 -6.79 -0.16
C ALA A 17 -20.16 -7.60 -1.39
N THR A 18 -20.23 -8.92 -1.27
CA THR A 18 -19.86 -9.87 -2.35
C THR A 18 -21.07 -10.48 -3.05
N ASP A 19 -22.25 -9.93 -2.84
CA ASP A 19 -23.55 -10.45 -3.30
C ASP A 19 -23.92 -10.02 -4.73
N GLY A 20 -23.03 -9.30 -5.42
CA GLY A 20 -23.25 -8.80 -6.78
C GLY A 20 -24.03 -7.49 -6.84
N SER A 21 -24.40 -6.90 -5.71
CA SER A 21 -25.01 -5.57 -5.65
C SER A 21 -24.00 -4.44 -5.84
N ASN A 22 -24.47 -3.28 -6.31
CA ASN A 22 -23.66 -2.07 -6.32
C ASN A 22 -23.41 -1.60 -4.87
N GLY A 23 -22.16 -1.31 -4.52
CA GLY A 23 -21.79 -0.93 -3.16
C GLY A 23 -20.77 0.20 -3.11
N LEU A 24 -20.95 1.11 -2.15
CA LEU A 24 -20.01 2.15 -1.78
C LEU A 24 -19.60 1.94 -0.33
N THR A 25 -18.30 2.07 -0.04
CA THR A 25 -17.80 2.03 1.33
C THR A 25 -16.84 3.17 1.59
N CYS A 26 -16.92 3.73 2.80
CA CYS A 26 -16.12 4.86 3.25
C CYS A 26 -15.55 4.55 4.64
N VAL A 27 -14.34 5.05 4.91
CA VAL A 27 -13.73 4.97 6.24
C VAL A 27 -13.01 6.27 6.56
N THR A 28 -13.07 6.68 7.82
CA THR A 28 -12.24 7.77 8.33
C THR A 28 -10.88 7.23 8.74
N LEU A 29 -9.80 7.73 8.14
CA LEU A 29 -8.44 7.45 8.57
C LEU A 29 -8.09 8.33 9.78
N ASP A 30 -8.26 7.81 10.99
CA ASP A 30 -7.83 8.52 12.19
C ASP A 30 -6.32 8.42 12.42
N ARG A 31 -5.63 9.54 12.24
CA ARG A 31 -4.19 9.70 12.45
C ARG A 31 -3.70 9.55 13.90
N HIS A 32 -4.63 9.54 14.86
CA HIS A 32 -4.39 9.37 16.29
C HIS A 32 -4.72 7.95 16.77
N ALA A 33 -5.26 7.10 15.90
CA ALA A 33 -5.58 5.73 16.24
C ALA A 33 -4.30 4.94 16.65
N PRO A 34 -4.29 4.27 17.81
CA PRO A 34 -3.08 3.69 18.39
C PRO A 34 -2.51 2.53 17.56
N ASP A 35 -3.38 1.74 16.94
CA ASP A 35 -3.07 0.67 15.98
C ASP A 35 -2.36 1.18 14.72
N LEU A 36 -2.61 2.43 14.33
CA LEU A 36 -1.97 3.06 13.17
C LEU A 36 -0.66 3.78 13.49
N ARG A 37 -0.33 3.94 14.77
CA ARG A 37 0.83 4.75 15.22
C ARG A 37 2.12 4.32 14.54
N LEU A 38 2.39 3.02 14.48
CA LEU A 38 3.61 2.50 13.88
C LEU A 38 3.66 2.77 12.37
N ALA A 39 2.58 2.44 11.67
CA ALA A 39 2.50 2.59 10.22
C ALA A 39 2.51 4.08 9.78
N LEU A 40 1.91 4.98 10.56
CA LEU A 40 1.86 6.40 10.22
C LEU A 40 3.13 7.15 10.63
N HIS A 41 3.60 6.94 11.87
CA HIS A 41 4.62 7.82 12.47
C HIS A 41 5.99 7.17 12.57
N VAL A 42 6.08 5.86 12.80
CA VAL A 42 7.36 5.17 13.04
C VAL A 42 8.00 4.66 11.74
N ALA A 43 7.21 4.38 10.70
CA ALA A 43 7.73 3.93 9.40
C ALA A 43 8.44 5.05 8.59
N ARG A 44 8.44 6.30 9.06
CA ARG A 44 9.00 7.47 8.36
C ARG A 44 10.51 7.35 8.04
N PRO A 45 11.40 6.94 8.96
CA PRO A 45 12.83 6.80 8.66
C PRO A 45 13.07 5.78 7.55
N TRP A 46 12.40 4.63 7.59
CA TRP A 46 12.51 3.62 6.53
C TRP A 46 12.05 4.18 5.18
N ARG A 47 10.89 4.87 5.14
CA ARG A 47 10.40 5.50 3.89
C ARG A 47 11.37 6.55 3.34
N ALA A 48 12.03 7.32 4.20
CA ALA A 48 13.05 8.28 3.78
C ALA A 48 14.24 7.58 3.13
N THR A 49 14.79 6.55 3.78
CA THR A 49 15.89 5.72 3.24
C THR A 49 15.51 5.04 1.93
N ALA A 50 14.31 4.45 1.86
CA ALA A 50 13.78 3.79 0.68
C ALA A 50 13.66 4.74 -0.51
N ARG A 51 13.14 5.97 -0.30
CA ARG A 51 13.04 7.01 -1.34
C ARG A 51 14.39 7.49 -1.86
N GLY A 52 15.43 7.47 -1.03
CA GLY A 52 16.81 7.75 -1.47
C GLY A 52 17.33 6.75 -2.52
N GLY A 53 16.68 5.60 -2.65
CA GLY A 53 16.89 4.64 -3.74
C GLY A 53 18.23 3.90 -3.70
N ALA A 54 19.17 4.29 -2.83
CA ALA A 54 20.47 3.62 -2.68
C ALA A 54 20.31 2.14 -2.31
N ILE A 55 19.43 1.84 -1.34
CA ILE A 55 19.16 0.48 -0.88
C ILE A 55 18.60 -0.45 -1.96
N TYR A 56 17.85 0.11 -2.92
CA TYR A 56 17.30 -0.64 -4.04
C TYR A 56 18.27 -0.71 -5.22
N ARG A 57 19.01 0.37 -5.51
CA ARG A 57 20.02 0.39 -6.58
C ARG A 57 21.11 -0.65 -6.37
N GLN A 58 21.58 -0.82 -5.13
CA GLN A 58 22.57 -1.84 -4.78
C GLN A 58 22.10 -3.27 -5.09
N ARG A 59 20.79 -3.53 -5.06
CA ARG A 59 20.19 -4.85 -5.28
C ARG A 59 19.39 -4.92 -6.57
N ARG A 60 19.58 -3.97 -7.48
CA ARG A 60 18.81 -3.91 -8.72
C ARG A 60 19.27 -5.02 -9.65
N VAL A 61 18.36 -5.93 -9.98
CA VAL A 61 18.58 -6.97 -10.98
C VAL A 61 18.29 -6.41 -12.36
N ASP A 62 19.20 -6.62 -13.31
CA ASP A 62 18.98 -6.30 -14.71
C ASP A 62 18.28 -7.47 -15.40
N ASP A 63 16.97 -7.58 -15.14
CA ASP A 63 16.11 -8.62 -15.74
C ASP A 63 15.56 -8.10 -17.09
N PRO A 64 15.76 -8.82 -18.22
CA PRO A 64 15.20 -8.44 -19.52
C PRO A 64 13.69 -8.19 -19.50
N ARG A 65 12.93 -8.88 -18.64
CA ARG A 65 11.48 -8.67 -18.46
C ARG A 65 11.14 -7.30 -17.88
N SER A 66 12.08 -6.65 -17.22
CA SER A 66 11.92 -5.29 -16.68
C SER A 66 12.16 -4.19 -17.73
N ARG A 67 12.65 -4.56 -18.92
CA ARG A 67 12.96 -3.63 -20.01
C ARG A 67 11.79 -3.50 -20.99
N ASP A 68 11.00 -4.55 -21.14
CA ASP A 68 9.81 -4.55 -21.98
C ASP A 68 8.62 -3.90 -21.24
N ARG A 69 8.07 -2.81 -21.80
CA ARG A 69 6.90 -2.09 -21.28
C ARG A 69 5.73 -2.12 -22.26
N THR A 70 5.79 -3.00 -23.25
CA THR A 70 4.96 -2.94 -24.46
C THR A 70 3.85 -4.00 -24.51
N VAL A 71 3.79 -4.91 -23.53
CA VAL A 71 2.63 -5.78 -23.34
C VAL A 71 1.54 -5.03 -22.56
N GLY A 72 0.74 -4.27 -23.32
CA GLY A 72 -0.54 -3.70 -22.88
C GLY A 72 -1.71 -4.54 -23.37
#